data_AF-A0A316AM05-F1
#
_entry.id   AF-A0A316AM05-F1
#
_cell.length_a   1.000
_cell.length_b   1.000
_cell.length_c   1.000
_cell.angle_alpha   90.00
_cell.angle_beta   90.00
_cell.angle_gamma   90.00
#
_symmetry.space_group_name_H-M   'P 1'
#
loop_
_entity.id
_entity.type
_entity.pdbx_description
1 polymer ?
#
loop_
_entity_poly.entity_id
_entity_poly.type
_entity_poly.pdbx_seq_one_letter_code
_entity_poly.pdbx_strand_id
1 'polypeptide(L)'
;MRPRWAIQLCKLCQTNADKRKMSIITKQDIDDVWGDYGQKRISDLVIEHRHQCKEIESVIHAFRGCDRLFCQEELFKHINNFILKHVNVVIDEVRASSPKDLARFLFRIGFIVARSEDEAGEYHHYSFKEMPDLLTSSTSNDFGMKWEIHPCYRQALDIKKINQAHKMKKKGGRSHYT
;
A
#
# COMPACT_ATOMS: atom_id res chain seq x y z
N MET A 1 -1.24 8.10 11.03
CA MET A 1 -2.59 7.50 10.87
C MET A 1 -3.65 8.60 10.97
N ARG A 2 -4.68 8.63 10.10
CA ARG A 2 -5.76 9.63 10.20
C ARG A 2 -6.77 9.18 11.28
N PRO A 3 -7.12 10.01 12.29
CA PRO A 3 -7.98 9.60 13.42
C PRO A 3 -9.31 8.96 13.02
N ARG A 4 -9.93 9.44 11.93
CA ARG A 4 -11.19 8.91 11.37
C ARG A 4 -11.12 7.40 11.07
N TRP A 5 -9.98 6.93 10.56
CA TRP A 5 -9.83 5.55 10.10
C TRP A 5 -9.71 4.57 11.27
N ALA A 6 -9.02 4.95 12.34
CA ALA A 6 -8.97 4.16 13.56
C ALA A 6 -10.37 4.00 14.18
N ILE A 7 -11.13 5.09 14.25
CA ILE A 7 -12.50 5.08 14.76
C ILE A 7 -13.40 4.18 13.91
N GLN A 8 -13.28 4.23 12.58
CA GLN A 8 -14.04 3.35 11.68
C GLN A 8 -13.73 1.87 11.91
N LEU A 9 -12.45 1.52 12.07
CA LEU A 9 -12.05 0.15 12.39
C LEU A 9 -12.63 -0.29 13.75
N CYS A 10 -12.48 0.53 14.79
CA CYS A 10 -13.03 0.21 16.11
C CYS A 10 -14.55 0.00 16.07
N LYS A 11 -15.30 0.83 15.34
CA LYS A 11 -16.76 0.67 15.17
C LYS A 11 -17.13 -0.62 14.45
N LEU A 12 -16.37 -0.99 13.41
CA LEU A 12 -16.56 -2.27 12.71
C LEU A 12 -16.30 -3.45 13.64
N CYS A 13 -15.18 -3.44 14.35
CA CYS A 13 -14.84 -4.50 15.30
C CYS A 13 -15.87 -4.62 16.42
N GLN A 14 -16.35 -3.49 16.97
CA GLN A 14 -17.41 -3.48 17.98
C GLN A 14 -18.69 -4.12 17.44
N THR A 15 -19.13 -3.73 16.25
CA THR A 15 -20.33 -4.30 15.61
C THR A 15 -20.18 -5.81 15.39
N ASN A 16 -18.98 -6.29 15.06
CA ASN A 16 -18.73 -7.73 14.89
C ASN A 16 -18.74 -8.48 16.23
N ALA A 17 -18.13 -7.91 17.27
CA ALA A 17 -18.15 -8.47 18.62
C ALA A 17 -19.59 -8.57 19.15
N ASP A 18 -20.41 -7.53 18.95
CA ASP A 18 -21.82 -7.51 19.34
C ASP A 18 -22.62 -8.62 18.62
N LYS A 19 -22.42 -8.79 17.30
CA LYS A 19 -23.04 -9.88 16.52
C LYS A 19 -22.65 -11.26 17.04
N ARG A 20 -21.40 -11.40 17.48
CA ARG A 20 -20.86 -12.63 18.09
C ARG A 20 -21.21 -12.77 19.57
N LYS A 21 -21.94 -11.82 20.17
CA LYS A 21 -22.30 -11.75 21.59
C LYS A 21 -21.09 -11.76 22.52
N MET A 22 -20.00 -11.12 22.11
CA MET A 22 -18.77 -10.99 22.88
C MET A 22 -18.76 -9.68 23.67
N SER A 23 -18.26 -9.70 24.90
CA SER A 23 -18.12 -8.50 25.75
C SER A 23 -16.85 -7.69 25.49
N ILE A 24 -15.90 -8.26 24.73
CA ILE A 24 -14.63 -7.64 24.38
C ILE A 24 -14.33 -7.84 22.90
N ILE A 25 -13.70 -6.83 22.28
CA ILE A 25 -13.15 -6.94 20.92
C ILE A 25 -11.91 -7.84 20.97
N THR A 26 -11.88 -8.84 20.10
CA THR A 26 -10.79 -9.80 19.97
C THR A 26 -10.06 -9.63 18.64
N LYS A 27 -8.91 -10.29 18.48
CA LYS A 27 -8.19 -10.32 17.20
C LYS A 27 -9.08 -10.83 16.06
N GLN A 28 -9.92 -11.82 16.32
CA GLN A 28 -10.85 -12.36 15.33
C GLN A 28 -11.76 -11.27 14.75
N ASP A 29 -12.22 -10.33 15.56
CA ASP A 29 -13.07 -9.23 15.09
C ASP A 29 -12.34 -8.29 14.13
N ILE A 30 -11.03 -8.11 14.33
CA ILE A 30 -10.20 -7.32 13.43
C ILE A 30 -10.01 -8.07 12.11
N ASP A 31 -9.67 -9.37 12.18
CA ASP A 31 -9.43 -10.21 11.01
C ASP A 31 -10.70 -10.35 10.14
N ASP A 32 -11.87 -10.46 10.77
CA ASP A 32 -13.17 -10.57 10.09
C ASP A 32 -13.54 -9.30 9.31
N VAL A 33 -13.29 -8.12 9.89
CA VAL A 33 -13.74 -6.84 9.30
C VAL A 33 -12.71 -6.18 8.41
N TRP A 34 -11.50 -6.74 8.29
CA TRP A 34 -10.40 -6.08 7.59
C TRP A 34 -10.69 -5.84 6.10
N GLY A 35 -11.45 -6.75 5.46
CA GLY A 35 -11.93 -6.58 4.10
C GLY A 35 -12.89 -5.39 3.96
N ASP A 36 -13.94 -5.35 4.77
CA ASP A 36 -14.94 -4.26 4.80
C ASP A 36 -14.32 -2.91 5.14
N TYR A 37 -13.41 -2.91 6.10
CA TYR A 37 -12.61 -1.74 6.45
C TYR A 37 -11.83 -1.26 5.23
N GLY A 38 -11.11 -2.15 4.54
CA GLY A 38 -10.37 -1.80 3.34
C GLY A 38 -11.24 -1.23 2.22
N GLN A 39 -12.43 -1.78 1.98
CA GLN A 39 -13.36 -1.24 0.97
C GLN A 39 -13.82 0.17 1.31
N LYS A 40 -14.19 0.44 2.57
CA LYS A 40 -14.54 1.80 3.03
C LYS A 40 -13.37 2.76 2.85
N ARG A 41 -12.15 2.29 3.13
CA ARG A 41 -10.92 3.07 3.00
C ARG A 41 -10.62 3.42 1.53
N ILE A 42 -10.89 2.52 0.59
CA ILE A 42 -10.80 2.79 -0.86
C ILE A 42 -11.86 3.82 -1.27
N SER A 43 -13.12 3.62 -0.88
CA SER A 43 -14.21 4.55 -1.20
C SER A 43 -13.91 5.97 -0.71
N ASP A 44 -13.43 6.11 0.52
CA ASP A 44 -13.00 7.39 1.07
C ASP A 44 -11.88 8.04 0.25
N LEU A 45 -10.86 7.25 -0.13
CA LEU A 45 -9.72 7.72 -0.92
C LEU A 45 -10.17 8.21 -2.30
N VAL A 46 -11.08 7.47 -2.94
CA VAL A 46 -11.67 7.84 -4.22
C VAL A 46 -12.43 9.15 -4.09
N ILE A 47 -13.31 9.30 -3.09
CA ILE A 47 -14.09 10.53 -2.88
C ILE A 47 -13.16 11.72 -2.65
N GLU A 48 -12.17 11.57 -1.76
CA GLU A 48 -11.24 12.64 -1.39
C GLU A 48 -10.41 13.13 -2.58
N HIS A 49 -9.99 12.23 -3.48
CA HIS A 49 -9.04 12.54 -4.54
C HIS A 49 -9.64 12.57 -5.95
N ARG A 50 -10.96 12.33 -6.12
CA ARG A 50 -11.65 12.37 -7.43
C ARG A 50 -11.48 13.70 -8.16
N HIS A 51 -11.42 14.80 -7.41
CA HIS A 51 -11.19 16.13 -7.98
C HIS A 51 -9.77 16.33 -8.52
N GLN A 52 -8.78 15.61 -7.97
CA GLN A 52 -7.39 15.63 -8.42
C GLN A 52 -7.17 14.66 -9.58
N CYS A 53 -7.78 13.47 -9.52
CA CYS A 53 -7.68 12.44 -10.54
C CYS A 53 -9.02 11.74 -10.71
N LYS A 54 -9.65 11.94 -11.87
CA LYS A 54 -10.98 11.37 -12.17
C LYS A 54 -10.91 9.85 -12.27
N GLU A 55 -9.77 9.30 -12.69
CA GLU A 55 -9.51 7.88 -12.89
C GLU A 55 -9.03 7.16 -11.62
N ILE A 56 -9.00 7.83 -10.45
CA ILE A 56 -8.41 7.30 -9.21
C ILE A 56 -8.95 5.90 -8.85
N GLU A 57 -10.25 5.67 -9.03
CA GLU A 57 -10.87 4.38 -8.72
C GLU A 57 -10.30 3.24 -9.59
N SER A 58 -10.20 3.47 -10.90
CA SER A 58 -9.57 2.53 -11.83
C SER A 58 -8.08 2.33 -11.52
N VAL A 59 -7.37 3.41 -11.18
CA VAL A 59 -5.96 3.36 -10.78
C VAL A 59 -5.77 2.46 -9.55
N ILE A 60 -6.58 2.63 -8.50
CA ILE A 60 -6.49 1.82 -7.28
C ILE A 60 -6.80 0.34 -7.57
N HIS A 61 -7.84 0.08 -8.36
CA HIS A 61 -8.23 -1.29 -8.69
C HIS A 61 -7.24 -2.02 -9.61
N ALA A 62 -6.41 -1.32 -10.36
CA ALA A 62 -5.33 -1.91 -11.15
C ALA A 62 -4.20 -2.55 -10.31
N PHE A 63 -4.21 -2.35 -8.99
CA PHE A 63 -3.33 -3.07 -8.05
C PHE A 63 -3.96 -4.36 -7.51
N ARG A 64 -5.19 -4.71 -7.87
CA ARG A 64 -5.81 -5.94 -7.38
C ARG A 64 -4.96 -7.17 -7.72
N GLY A 65 -4.71 -8.02 -6.73
CA GLY A 65 -3.94 -9.26 -6.91
C GLY A 65 -2.43 -9.06 -7.14
N CYS A 66 -1.89 -7.84 -7.02
CA CYS A 66 -0.47 -7.59 -7.17
C CYS A 66 0.33 -8.04 -5.94
N ASP A 67 1.67 -7.99 -6.05
CA ASP A 67 2.54 -8.17 -4.90
C ASP A 67 2.39 -7.01 -3.91
N ARG A 68 2.62 -7.27 -2.62
CA ARG A 68 2.45 -6.21 -1.61
C ARG A 68 3.59 -5.20 -1.55
N LEU A 69 4.77 -5.60 -2.03
CA LEU A 69 6.04 -4.90 -1.84
C LEU A 69 6.82 -4.93 -3.16
N PHE A 70 7.32 -3.78 -3.58
CA PHE A 70 8.02 -3.59 -4.85
C PHE A 70 9.35 -2.89 -4.61
N CYS A 71 10.38 -3.20 -5.41
CA CYS A 71 11.42 -2.20 -5.68
C CYS A 71 10.87 -1.10 -6.60
N GLN A 72 11.61 -0.01 -6.76
CA GLN A 72 11.17 1.12 -7.61
C GLN A 72 10.90 0.68 -9.06
N GLU A 73 11.78 -0.13 -9.63
CA GLU A 73 11.64 -0.61 -11.01
C GLU A 73 10.39 -1.50 -11.19
N GLU A 74 10.13 -2.40 -10.24
CA GLU A 74 8.94 -3.26 -10.26
C GLU A 74 7.66 -2.43 -10.14
N LEU A 75 7.63 -1.43 -9.27
CA LEU A 75 6.49 -0.52 -9.14
C LEU A 75 6.24 0.23 -10.45
N PHE A 76 7.28 0.80 -11.05
CA PHE A 76 7.15 1.56 -12.30
C PHE A 76 6.71 0.65 -13.45
N LYS A 77 7.23 -0.56 -13.51
CA LYS A 77 6.81 -1.57 -14.49
C LYS A 77 5.34 -1.94 -14.31
N HIS A 78 4.87 -2.13 -13.06
CA HIS A 78 3.46 -2.40 -12.77
C HIS A 78 2.57 -1.25 -13.23
N ILE A 79 2.88 -0.02 -12.80
CA ILE A 79 2.12 1.17 -13.18
C ILE A 79 2.06 1.35 -14.69
N ASN A 80 3.19 1.19 -15.38
CA ASN A 80 3.23 1.35 -16.83
C ASN A 80 2.37 0.29 -17.53
N ASN A 81 2.53 -0.98 -17.16
CA ASN A 81 1.91 -2.08 -17.88
C ASN A 81 0.42 -2.22 -17.60
N PHE A 82 -0.03 -1.94 -16.37
CA PHE A 82 -1.42 -2.19 -15.97
C PHE A 82 -2.26 -0.92 -15.88
N ILE A 83 -1.65 0.27 -15.92
CA ILE A 83 -2.37 1.54 -15.76
C ILE A 83 -2.14 2.46 -16.96
N LEU A 84 -0.94 3.00 -17.12
CA LEU A 84 -0.71 4.10 -18.08
C LEU A 84 -0.86 3.70 -19.56
N LYS A 85 -0.69 2.40 -19.89
CA LYS A 85 -0.99 1.88 -21.23
C LYS A 85 -2.49 1.79 -21.55
N HIS A 86 -3.34 1.75 -20.54
CA HIS A 86 -4.77 1.45 -20.68
C HIS A 86 -5.67 2.62 -20.27
N VAL A 87 -5.14 3.54 -19.45
CA VAL A 87 -5.89 4.64 -18.85
C VAL A 87 -5.13 5.94 -19.06
N ASN A 88 -5.80 6.95 -19.59
CA ASN A 88 -5.25 8.29 -19.66
C ASN A 88 -5.41 8.98 -18.30
N VAL A 89 -4.41 8.83 -17.43
CA VAL A 89 -4.45 9.37 -16.08
C VAL A 89 -4.08 10.85 -16.08
N VAL A 90 -4.98 11.68 -15.54
CA VAL A 90 -4.74 13.12 -15.31
C VAL A 90 -4.75 13.38 -13.80
N ILE A 91 -3.76 14.12 -13.31
CA ILE A 91 -3.55 14.45 -11.90
C ILE A 91 -3.40 15.98 -11.80
N ASP A 92 -4.27 16.64 -11.07
CA ASP A 92 -4.29 18.10 -10.90
C ASP A 92 -4.25 18.84 -12.25
N GLU A 93 -5.09 18.40 -13.20
CA GLU A 93 -5.17 18.89 -14.59
C GLU A 93 -3.91 18.66 -15.46
N VAL A 94 -2.91 17.92 -14.94
CA VAL A 94 -1.70 17.55 -15.68
C VAL A 94 -1.71 16.05 -16.01
N ARG A 95 -1.45 15.71 -17.27
CA ARG A 95 -1.34 14.31 -17.68
C ARG A 95 -0.16 13.65 -16.98
N ALA A 96 -0.39 12.50 -16.34
CA ALA A 96 0.67 11.66 -15.80
C ALA A 96 1.46 11.04 -16.97
N SER A 97 2.63 11.63 -17.26
CA SER A 97 3.44 11.29 -18.43
C SER A 97 4.38 10.12 -18.18
N SER A 98 4.63 9.80 -16.90
CA SER A 98 5.55 8.75 -16.49
C SER A 98 4.98 7.92 -15.33
N PRO A 99 5.45 6.66 -15.15
CA PRO A 99 5.12 5.87 -13.98
C PRO A 99 5.51 6.54 -12.65
N LYS A 100 6.55 7.38 -12.67
CA LYS A 100 7.01 8.15 -11.51
C LYS A 100 5.96 9.16 -11.07
N ASP A 101 5.35 9.89 -12.01
CA ASP A 101 4.31 10.90 -11.71
C ASP A 101 3.15 10.26 -10.92
N LEU A 102 2.68 9.12 -11.42
CA LEU A 102 1.60 8.37 -10.77
C LEU A 102 2.07 7.73 -9.45
N ALA A 103 3.26 7.15 -9.38
CA ALA A 103 3.79 6.62 -8.12
C ALA A 103 3.88 7.70 -7.04
N ARG A 104 4.37 8.90 -7.40
CA ARG A 104 4.46 10.05 -6.48
C ARG A 104 3.09 10.47 -5.99
N PHE A 105 2.08 10.48 -6.86
CA PHE A 105 0.71 10.76 -6.46
C PHE A 105 0.14 9.69 -5.51
N LEU A 106 0.33 8.41 -5.81
CA LEU A 106 -0.10 7.30 -4.93
C LEU A 106 0.58 7.36 -3.55
N PHE A 107 1.84 7.80 -3.49
CA PHE A 107 2.55 8.02 -2.25
C PHE A 107 1.98 9.23 -1.49
N ARG A 108 1.75 10.34 -2.19
CA ARG A 108 1.16 11.58 -1.64
C ARG A 108 -0.20 11.33 -0.96
N ILE A 109 -1.05 10.51 -1.56
CA ILE A 109 -2.38 10.18 -1.02
C ILE A 109 -2.35 9.05 0.02
N GLY A 110 -1.17 8.44 0.25
CA GLY A 110 -0.99 7.35 1.22
C GLY A 110 -1.58 6.01 0.78
N PHE A 111 -1.70 5.78 -0.54
CA PHE A 111 -2.03 4.46 -1.06
C PHE A 111 -0.84 3.49 -0.95
N ILE A 112 0.35 3.98 -1.33
CA ILE A 112 1.62 3.31 -1.09
C ILE A 112 2.43 4.03 -0.02
N VAL A 113 3.34 3.31 0.63
CA VAL A 113 4.29 3.84 1.61
C VAL A 113 5.70 3.42 1.24
N ALA A 114 6.69 4.26 1.56
CA ALA A 114 8.09 3.89 1.45
C ALA A 114 8.47 3.00 2.64
N ARG A 115 9.37 2.06 2.41
CA ARG A 115 9.88 1.12 3.40
C ARG A 115 11.39 0.97 3.27
N SER A 116 12.10 1.17 4.38
CA SER A 116 13.48 0.69 4.53
C SER A 116 13.50 -0.59 5.36
N GLU A 117 14.56 -1.37 5.20
CA GLU A 117 14.87 -2.54 6.04
C GLU A 117 16.31 -2.35 6.50
N ASP A 118 16.57 -2.49 7.80
CA ASP A 118 17.92 -2.42 8.35
C ASP A 118 18.65 -3.76 8.24
N GLU A 119 19.91 -3.79 8.67
CA GLU A 119 20.72 -5.01 8.65
C GLU A 119 20.18 -6.12 9.58
N ALA A 120 19.47 -5.74 10.64
CA ALA A 120 18.82 -6.66 11.58
C ALA A 120 17.52 -7.25 11.03
N GLY A 121 16.98 -6.69 9.94
CA GLY A 121 15.72 -7.09 9.31
C GLY A 121 14.48 -6.40 9.87
N GLU A 122 14.67 -5.39 10.74
CA GLU A 122 13.60 -4.50 11.15
C GLU A 122 13.27 -3.54 10.01
N TYR A 123 11.99 -3.20 9.88
CA TYR A 123 11.52 -2.34 8.80
C TYR A 123 10.88 -1.07 9.33
N HIS A 124 11.16 0.02 8.64
CA HIS A 124 10.60 1.33 8.93
C HIS A 124 9.78 1.81 7.74
N HIS A 125 8.58 2.29 8.03
CA HIS A 125 7.70 2.90 7.03
C HIS A 125 7.83 4.42 7.09
N TYR A 126 7.81 5.04 5.92
CA TYR A 126 7.81 6.48 5.79
C TYR A 126 6.64 6.92 4.93
N SER A 127 5.91 7.89 5.43
CA SER A 127 4.82 8.56 4.75
C SER A 127 5.31 9.77 3.95
N PHE A 128 4.47 10.27 3.06
CA PHE A 128 4.76 11.48 2.29
C PHE A 128 5.05 12.70 3.18
N LYS A 129 4.44 12.79 4.38
CA LYS A 129 4.70 13.89 5.32
C LYS A 129 6.10 13.84 5.91
N GLU A 130 6.66 12.64 6.06
CA GLU A 130 7.99 12.45 6.64
C GLU A 130 9.08 12.63 5.58
N MET A 131 8.85 12.13 4.36
CA MET A 131 9.82 12.23 3.26
C MET A 131 9.14 12.62 1.94
N PRO A 132 8.75 13.89 1.76
CA PRO A 132 8.03 14.36 0.56
C PRO A 132 8.88 14.35 -0.73
N ASP A 133 10.20 14.27 -0.58
CA ASP A 133 11.15 14.33 -1.70
C ASP A 133 11.39 12.99 -2.39
N LEU A 134 10.87 11.88 -1.87
CA LEU A 134 10.92 10.58 -2.55
C LEU A 134 10.12 10.61 -3.85
N LEU A 135 10.55 9.86 -4.87
CA LEU A 135 9.95 9.84 -6.21
C LEU A 135 9.97 11.22 -6.89
N THR A 136 10.90 12.10 -6.53
CA THR A 136 11.17 13.33 -7.29
C THR A 136 12.16 13.08 -8.43
N SER A 137 12.41 14.10 -9.25
CA SER A 137 13.45 14.05 -10.28
C SER A 137 14.87 14.02 -9.70
N SER A 138 15.06 14.54 -8.48
CA SER A 138 16.36 14.65 -7.82
C SER A 138 16.79 13.39 -7.05
N THR A 139 15.89 12.44 -6.78
CA THR A 139 16.23 11.21 -6.05
C THR A 139 16.59 10.08 -7.02
N SER A 140 17.85 9.64 -6.98
CA SER A 140 18.30 8.45 -7.71
C SER A 140 17.94 7.19 -6.91
N ASN A 141 17.03 6.37 -7.46
CA ASN A 141 16.59 5.08 -6.90
C ASN A 141 16.10 5.11 -5.44
N ASP A 142 15.62 6.27 -4.97
CA ASP A 142 15.05 6.49 -3.63
C ASP A 142 15.83 5.79 -2.49
N PHE A 143 17.17 5.83 -2.55
CA PHE A 143 18.08 5.24 -1.55
C PHE A 143 17.87 3.73 -1.32
N GLY A 144 17.40 2.99 -2.33
CA GLY A 144 17.14 1.55 -2.23
C GLY A 144 15.88 1.19 -1.43
N MET A 145 15.02 2.18 -1.15
CA MET A 145 13.74 1.93 -0.50
C MET A 145 12.83 1.05 -1.34
N LYS A 146 11.97 0.32 -0.64
CA LYS A 146 10.88 -0.46 -1.24
C LYS A 146 9.56 0.29 -1.10
N TRP A 147 8.63 -0.03 -1.98
CA TRP A 147 7.30 0.55 -2.04
C TRP A 147 6.27 -0.48 -1.65
N GLU A 148 5.50 -0.21 -0.60
CA GLU A 148 4.55 -1.16 -0.04
C GLU A 148 3.11 -0.64 -0.19
N ILE A 149 2.19 -1.50 -0.64
CA ILE A 149 0.75 -1.18 -0.58
C ILE A 149 0.34 -1.08 0.89
N HIS A 150 -0.27 0.03 1.29
CA HIS A 150 -0.62 0.25 2.69
C HIS A 150 -1.54 -0.89 3.22
N PRO A 151 -1.30 -1.41 4.45
CA PRO A 151 -1.98 -2.60 4.97
C PRO A 151 -3.51 -2.59 4.92
N CYS A 152 -4.13 -1.41 5.09
CA CYS A 152 -5.58 -1.28 5.11
C CYS A 152 -6.25 -1.64 3.77
N TYR A 153 -5.55 -1.61 2.64
CA TYR A 153 -6.15 -1.91 1.33
C TYR A 153 -6.00 -3.37 0.92
N ARG A 154 -5.14 -4.14 1.61
CA ARG A 154 -4.64 -5.41 1.08
C ARG A 154 -5.70 -6.48 0.92
N GLN A 155 -6.57 -6.65 1.92
CA GLN A 155 -7.64 -7.64 1.86
C GLN A 155 -8.74 -7.24 0.87
N ALA A 156 -9.03 -5.94 0.75
CA ALA A 156 -10.00 -5.41 -0.20
C ALA A 156 -9.55 -5.52 -1.67
N LEU A 157 -8.24 -5.53 -1.92
CA LEU A 157 -7.62 -5.64 -3.24
C LEU A 157 -6.98 -7.01 -3.50
N ASP A 158 -7.28 -8.03 -2.68
CA ASP A 158 -6.72 -9.38 -2.85
C ASP A 158 -5.19 -9.41 -2.99
N ILE A 159 -4.49 -8.49 -2.33
CA ILE A 159 -3.03 -8.32 -2.45
C ILE A 159 -2.33 -9.57 -1.95
N LYS A 160 -1.37 -10.07 -2.74
CA LYS A 160 -0.63 -11.30 -2.42
C LYS A 160 0.10 -11.15 -1.09
N LYS A 161 -0.09 -12.13 -0.21
CA LYS A 161 0.70 -12.26 1.02
C LYS A 161 2.15 -12.57 0.63
N ILE A 162 3.13 -12.10 1.41
CA ILE A 162 4.50 -12.58 1.22
C ILE A 162 4.52 -14.07 1.51
N ASN A 163 4.82 -14.87 0.49
CA ASN A 163 5.11 -16.28 0.66
C ASN A 163 6.30 -16.41 1.62
N GLN A 164 6.16 -17.21 2.67
CA GLN A 164 7.21 -17.44 3.68
C GLN A 164 8.49 -18.10 3.10
N ALA A 165 8.51 -18.43 1.81
CA ALA A 165 9.64 -19.01 1.10
C ALA A 165 10.93 -18.15 1.14
N HIS A 166 10.85 -16.84 1.40
CA HIS A 166 12.03 -15.99 1.54
C HIS A 166 12.77 -16.13 2.89
N LYS A 167 12.16 -16.71 3.93
CA LYS A 167 12.86 -16.96 5.22
C LYS A 167 13.81 -18.16 5.17
N MET A 168 13.70 -19.05 4.17
CA MET A 168 14.60 -20.22 4.03
C MET A 168 15.91 -19.88 3.32
N LYS A 169 15.98 -18.84 2.47
CA LYS A 169 17.22 -18.45 1.77
C LYS A 169 18.27 -17.76 2.68
N LYS A 170 17.86 -17.10 3.77
CA LYS A 170 18.81 -16.48 4.74
C LYS A 170 19.43 -17.49 5.73
N LYS A 171 18.88 -18.71 5.88
CA LYS A 171 19.42 -19.74 6.79
C LYS A 171 20.39 -20.73 6.14
N GLY A 172 20.54 -20.72 4.82
CA GLY A 172 21.40 -21.67 4.09
C GLY A 172 22.84 -21.20 3.83
N GLY A 173 23.23 -20.00 4.26
CA GLY A 173 24.50 -19.36 3.89
C GLY A 173 25.65 -19.45 4.89
N ARG A 174 25.55 -20.28 5.94
CA ARG A 174 26.65 -20.49 6.91
C ARG A 174 26.84 -21.97 7.21
N SER A 175 27.59 -22.66 6.35
CA SER A 175 28.52 -23.71 6.76
C SER A 175 29.37 -24.15 5.57
N HIS A 176 30.63 -23.72 5.54
CA HIS A 176 31.79 -24.49 5.06
C HIS A 176 33.04 -23.61 5.14
N TYR A 177 33.73 -23.71 6.27
CA TYR A 177 35.19 -23.62 6.37
C TYR A 177 35.60 -24.49 7.54
N THR A 178 36.06 -25.69 7.23
CA THR A 178 37.00 -26.50 8.02
C THR A 178 37.99 -27.07 7.04
#